data_AF-A0A250JBV2-F1
#
_entry.id   AF-A0A250JBV2-F1
#
_cell.length_a   1.000
_cell.length_b   1.000
_cell.length_c   1.000
_cell.angle_alpha   90.00
_cell.angle_beta   90.00
_cell.angle_gamma   90.00
#
_symmetry.space_group_name_H-M   'P 1'
#
loop_
_entity.id
_entity.type
_entity.pdbx_description
1 polymer ?
#
loop_
_entity_poly.entity_id
_entity_poly.type
_entity_poly.pdbx_seq_one_letter_code
_entity_poly.pdbx_strand_id
1 'polypeptide(L)'
;MDTKTPLLQTVLSWPSQKVIAWLDGLAIGAPVEGEYFNWELLAFTAAARAHEERSTPWARIALMVYGVLAERTSHRERHAFLLSEMNLRAAMIREFGAREGDDVLDPEIIVAWFQESATLSIEEAARASSQDLHLLPMEVLRELRAIKNALNVVSLIAGVETVRRHPELERWLQLRPALP
;
A
#
# COMPACT_ATOMS: atom_id res chain seq x y z
N MET A 1 24.03 -6.11 -33.88
CA MET A 1 22.61 -5.73 -33.69
C MET A 1 22.50 -5.26 -32.26
N ASP A 2 22.37 -3.95 -32.05
CA ASP A 2 22.20 -3.39 -30.71
C ASP A 2 20.83 -3.79 -30.18
N THR A 3 20.81 -4.66 -29.19
CA THR A 3 19.61 -4.89 -28.37
C THR A 3 19.35 -3.61 -27.60
N LYS A 4 18.39 -2.80 -28.07
CA LYS A 4 17.85 -1.69 -27.28
C LYS A 4 17.43 -2.27 -25.93
N THR A 5 18.14 -1.87 -24.87
CA THR A 5 17.70 -2.15 -23.49
C THR A 5 16.30 -1.55 -23.35
N PRO A 6 15.28 -2.34 -22.95
CA PRO A 6 13.94 -1.81 -22.72
C PRO A 6 14.00 -0.60 -21.77
N LEU A 7 13.27 0.47 -22.07
CA LEU A 7 13.29 1.73 -21.33
C LEU A 7 13.17 1.51 -19.80
N LEU A 8 12.32 0.59 -19.37
CA LEU A 8 12.16 0.21 -17.98
C LEU A 8 13.49 -0.27 -17.33
N GLN A 9 14.25 -1.14 -18.00
CA GLN A 9 15.53 -1.62 -17.49
C GLN A 9 16.55 -0.48 -17.41
N THR A 10 16.53 0.44 -18.38
CA THR A 10 17.38 1.64 -18.35
C THR A 10 17.03 2.51 -17.15
N VAL A 11 15.74 2.81 -16.91
CA VAL A 11 15.28 3.62 -15.77
C VAL A 11 15.65 2.96 -14.45
N LEU A 12 15.45 1.63 -14.34
CA LEU A 12 15.80 0.87 -13.14
C LEU A 12 17.31 0.82 -12.88
N SER A 13 18.18 1.07 -13.88
CA SER A 13 19.62 1.17 -13.65
C SER A 13 20.08 2.51 -13.06
N TRP A 14 19.21 3.53 -13.05
CA TRP A 14 19.57 4.86 -12.59
C TRP A 14 19.60 4.99 -11.06
N PRO A 15 20.34 5.96 -10.50
CA PRO A 15 20.20 6.37 -9.11
C PRO A 15 18.77 6.86 -8.84
N SER A 16 18.26 6.61 -7.64
CA SER A 16 16.87 6.96 -7.26
C SER A 16 16.56 8.45 -7.45
N GLN A 17 17.50 9.35 -7.19
CA GLN A 17 17.31 10.79 -7.41
C GLN A 17 17.06 11.13 -8.88
N LYS A 18 17.73 10.42 -9.79
CA LYS A 18 17.53 10.59 -11.23
C LYS A 18 16.17 10.04 -11.67
N VAL A 19 15.72 8.93 -11.06
CA VAL A 19 14.38 8.39 -11.32
C VAL A 19 13.30 9.35 -10.82
N ILE A 20 13.45 9.93 -9.63
CA ILE A 20 12.51 10.94 -9.09
C ILE A 20 12.40 12.13 -10.04
N ALA A 21 13.54 12.74 -10.41
CA ALA A 21 13.54 13.88 -11.32
C ALA A 21 12.95 13.55 -12.70
N TRP A 22 13.11 12.31 -13.15
CA TRP A 22 12.47 11.84 -14.38
C TRP A 22 10.96 11.68 -14.24
N LEU A 23 10.47 11.18 -13.11
CA LEU A 23 9.04 11.05 -12.82
C LEU A 23 8.34 12.41 -12.71
N ASP A 24 8.99 13.43 -12.17
CA ASP A 24 8.42 14.79 -12.04
C ASP A 24 7.98 15.40 -13.38
N GLY A 25 8.59 14.96 -14.48
CA GLY A 25 8.26 15.42 -15.84
C GLY A 25 7.23 14.56 -16.57
N LEU A 26 6.69 13.52 -15.95
CA LEU A 26 5.86 12.52 -16.62
C LEU A 26 4.43 12.44 -16.07
N ALA A 27 3.51 12.14 -16.97
CA ALA A 27 2.18 11.68 -16.58
C ALA A 27 2.23 10.17 -16.26
N ILE A 28 2.47 9.83 -14.99
CA ILE A 28 2.51 8.43 -14.53
C ILE A 28 1.23 7.69 -14.96
N GLY A 29 1.39 6.48 -15.49
CA GLY A 29 0.30 5.68 -16.06
C GLY A 29 0.01 5.98 -17.54
N ALA A 30 0.64 6.98 -18.15
CA ALA A 30 0.58 7.22 -19.60
C ALA A 30 1.77 6.56 -20.33
N PRO A 31 1.70 6.38 -21.66
CA PRO A 31 2.87 6.02 -22.47
C PRO A 31 4.03 7.00 -22.26
N VAL A 32 5.27 6.50 -22.29
CA VAL A 32 6.48 7.33 -22.26
C VAL A 32 7.04 7.40 -23.67
N GLU A 33 7.25 8.62 -24.18
CA GLU A 33 7.74 8.84 -25.56
C GLU A 33 6.84 8.17 -26.63
N GLY A 34 5.54 8.03 -26.34
CA GLY A 34 4.58 7.39 -27.24
C GLY A 34 4.58 5.86 -27.18
N GLU A 35 5.44 5.25 -26.36
CA GLU A 35 5.54 3.80 -26.18
C GLU A 35 4.91 3.34 -24.85
N TYR A 36 4.35 2.14 -24.86
CA TYR A 36 3.85 1.50 -23.64
C TYR A 36 4.98 1.37 -22.61
N PHE A 37 4.70 1.77 -21.37
CA PHE A 37 5.61 1.67 -20.25
C PHE A 37 4.97 0.86 -19.12
N ASN A 38 5.67 -0.14 -18.60
CA ASN A 38 5.14 -1.00 -17.55
C ASN A 38 5.32 -0.36 -16.17
N TRP A 39 4.38 0.54 -15.83
CA TRP A 39 4.35 1.26 -14.56
C TRP A 39 4.21 0.34 -13.35
N GLU A 40 3.44 -0.74 -13.46
CA GLU A 40 3.27 -1.72 -12.38
C GLU A 40 4.59 -2.40 -12.02
N LEU A 41 5.35 -2.82 -13.04
CA LEU A 41 6.66 -3.44 -12.82
C LEU A 41 7.66 -2.41 -12.27
N LEU A 42 7.61 -1.15 -12.71
CA LEU A 42 8.42 -0.10 -12.10
C LEU A 42 8.12 0.05 -10.60
N ALA A 43 6.85 0.16 -10.21
CA ALA A 43 6.45 0.30 -8.81
C ALA A 43 6.86 -0.91 -7.97
N PHE A 44 6.61 -2.12 -8.49
CA PHE A 44 6.97 -3.37 -7.83
C PHE A 44 8.49 -3.49 -7.63
N THR A 45 9.29 -3.24 -8.66
CA THR A 45 10.75 -3.30 -8.55
C THR A 45 11.30 -2.19 -7.65
N ALA A 46 10.74 -0.98 -7.69
CA ALA A 46 11.12 0.09 -6.78
C ALA A 46 10.82 -0.28 -5.31
N ALA A 47 9.67 -0.89 -5.03
CA ALA A 47 9.34 -1.38 -3.69
C ALA A 47 10.32 -2.47 -3.21
N ALA A 48 10.67 -3.42 -4.08
CA ALA A 48 11.68 -4.43 -3.76
C ALA A 48 13.04 -3.80 -3.44
N ARG A 49 13.51 -2.86 -4.26
CA ARG A 49 14.76 -2.12 -4.01
C ARG A 49 14.72 -1.29 -2.73
N ALA A 50 13.57 -0.73 -2.38
CA ALA A 50 13.40 -0.01 -1.11
C ALA A 50 13.75 -0.90 0.09
N HIS A 51 13.34 -2.18 0.06
CA HIS A 51 13.69 -3.17 1.07
C HIS A 51 15.15 -3.61 0.98
N GLU A 52 15.60 -4.03 -0.19
CA GLU A 52 16.95 -4.59 -0.38
C GLU A 52 18.05 -3.57 -0.05
N GLU A 53 17.85 -2.31 -0.46
CA GLU A 53 18.81 -1.23 -0.27
C GLU A 53 18.54 -0.40 0.99
N ARG A 54 17.48 -0.73 1.75
CA ARG A 54 17.03 0.06 2.90
C ARG A 54 16.91 1.55 2.55
N SER A 55 16.14 1.82 1.49
CA SER A 55 16.16 3.11 0.77
C SER A 55 14.80 3.79 0.74
N THR A 56 14.63 4.84 1.54
CA THR A 56 13.42 5.67 1.52
C THR A 56 13.19 6.41 0.19
N PRO A 57 14.21 6.81 -0.60
CA PRO A 57 13.98 7.31 -1.96
C PRO A 57 13.32 6.29 -2.89
N TRP A 58 13.73 5.02 -2.84
CA TRP A 58 13.08 3.96 -3.62
C TRP A 58 11.65 3.69 -3.14
N ALA A 59 11.41 3.76 -1.83
CA ALA A 59 10.06 3.69 -1.29
C ALA A 59 9.19 4.81 -1.86
N ARG A 60 9.66 6.05 -1.84
CA ARG A 60 8.93 7.21 -2.38
C ARG A 60 8.57 7.03 -3.87
N ILE A 61 9.50 6.51 -4.67
CA ILE A 61 9.23 6.19 -6.09
C ILE A 61 8.07 5.19 -6.21
N ALA A 62 8.14 4.08 -5.47
CA ALA A 62 7.10 3.06 -5.51
C ALA A 62 5.73 3.61 -5.06
N LEU A 63 5.70 4.35 -3.95
CA LEU A 63 4.47 4.95 -3.41
C LEU A 63 3.85 5.95 -4.38
N MET A 64 4.66 6.81 -5.02
CA MET A 64 4.19 7.75 -6.04
C MET A 64 3.54 7.03 -7.22
N VAL A 65 4.17 5.96 -7.74
CA VAL A 65 3.63 5.21 -8.87
C VAL A 65 2.38 4.42 -8.45
N TYR A 66 2.38 3.76 -7.28
CA TYR A 66 1.21 3.05 -6.78
C TYR A 66 0.00 3.98 -6.56
N GLY A 67 0.21 5.16 -5.98
CA GLY A 67 -0.85 6.14 -5.76
C GLY A 67 -1.53 6.54 -7.07
N VAL A 68 -0.75 6.90 -8.11
CA VAL A 68 -1.32 7.26 -9.41
C VAL A 68 -2.01 6.08 -10.10
N LEU A 69 -1.46 4.86 -9.98
CA LEU A 69 -2.11 3.66 -10.53
C LEU A 69 -3.43 3.34 -9.81
N ALA A 70 -3.50 3.55 -8.48
CA ALA A 70 -4.71 3.37 -7.71
C ALA A 70 -5.83 4.34 -8.13
N GLU A 71 -5.49 5.59 -8.47
CA GLU A 71 -6.47 6.59 -8.95
C GLU A 71 -7.00 6.30 -10.36
N ARG A 72 -6.21 5.64 -11.20
CA ARG A 72 -6.50 5.44 -12.64
C ARG A 72 -7.17 4.11 -12.97
N THR A 73 -7.27 3.20 -12.01
CA THR A 73 -7.73 1.83 -12.26
C THR A 73 -9.12 1.56 -11.70
N SER A 74 -9.70 0.42 -12.10
CA SER A 74 -11.01 0.00 -11.61
C SER A 74 -10.99 -0.26 -10.09
N HIS A 75 -12.15 -0.27 -9.44
CA HIS A 75 -12.25 -0.44 -7.98
C HIS A 75 -11.47 -1.64 -7.43
N ARG A 76 -11.42 -2.76 -8.16
CA ARG A 76 -10.72 -3.98 -7.70
C ARG A 76 -9.20 -3.84 -7.77
N GLU A 77 -8.69 -3.26 -8.85
CA GLU A 77 -7.26 -3.04 -9.07
C GLU A 77 -6.74 -1.93 -8.14
N ARG A 78 -7.56 -0.90 -7.92
CA ARG A 78 -7.31 0.15 -6.94
C ARG A 78 -7.00 -0.41 -5.55
N HIS A 79 -7.81 -1.36 -5.07
CA HIS A 79 -7.56 -1.97 -3.75
C HIS A 79 -6.21 -2.69 -3.68
N ALA A 80 -5.79 -3.38 -4.75
CA ALA A 80 -4.51 -4.06 -4.79
C ALA A 80 -3.33 -3.07 -4.71
N PHE A 81 -3.38 -1.97 -5.47
CA PHE A 81 -2.34 -0.94 -5.42
C PHE A 81 -2.28 -0.22 -4.07
N LEU A 82 -3.42 0.16 -3.50
CA LEU A 82 -3.47 0.76 -2.16
C LEU A 82 -2.93 -0.20 -1.10
N LEU A 83 -3.28 -1.50 -1.19
CA LEU A 83 -2.75 -2.49 -0.25
C LEU A 83 -1.22 -2.64 -0.40
N SER A 84 -0.69 -2.67 -1.63
CA SER A 84 0.76 -2.68 -1.87
C SER A 84 1.45 -1.43 -1.33
N GLU A 85 0.85 -0.26 -1.55
CA GLU A 85 1.34 1.03 -1.04
C GLU A 85 1.44 0.99 0.50
N MET A 86 0.37 0.58 1.17
CA MET A 86 0.30 0.60 2.63
C MET A 86 1.19 -0.47 3.27
N ASN A 87 1.33 -1.64 2.64
CA ASN A 87 2.32 -2.64 3.08
C ASN A 87 3.75 -2.09 3.02
N LEU A 88 4.10 -1.39 1.94
CA LEU A 88 5.42 -0.77 1.80
C LEU A 88 5.64 0.29 2.89
N ARG A 89 4.67 1.20 3.11
CA ARG A 89 4.73 2.20 4.19
C ARG A 89 4.94 1.53 5.55
N ALA A 90 4.14 0.52 5.88
CA ALA A 90 4.22 -0.17 7.16
C ALA A 90 5.60 -0.84 7.38
N ALA A 91 6.13 -1.46 6.33
CA ALA A 91 7.46 -2.07 6.39
C ALA A 91 8.57 -1.03 6.54
N MET A 92 8.48 0.12 5.83
CA MET A 92 9.42 1.23 5.99
C MET A 92 9.34 1.85 7.40
N ILE A 93 8.15 2.05 7.96
CA ILE A 93 7.95 2.53 9.33
C ILE A 93 8.57 1.57 10.34
N ARG A 94 8.35 0.26 10.17
CA ARG A 94 8.94 -0.76 11.04
C ARG A 94 10.48 -0.75 10.98
N GLU A 95 11.04 -0.44 9.82
CA GLU A 95 12.47 -0.47 9.58
C GLU A 95 13.21 0.82 10.01
N PHE A 96 12.62 1.99 9.74
CA PHE A 96 13.24 3.31 9.97
C PHE A 96 12.66 4.06 11.17
N GLY A 97 11.59 3.55 11.77
CA GLY A 97 10.80 4.23 12.78
C GLY A 97 9.75 5.16 12.17
N ALA A 98 8.69 5.40 12.95
CA ALA A 98 7.64 6.34 12.59
C ALA A 98 8.15 7.79 12.62
N ARG A 99 7.71 8.60 11.66
CA ARG A 99 7.98 10.05 11.60
C ARG A 99 6.73 10.78 11.11
N GLU A 100 6.16 11.58 12.00
CA GLU A 100 4.99 12.41 11.71
C GLU A 100 5.30 13.42 10.60
N GLY A 101 4.37 13.56 9.65
CA GLY A 101 4.49 14.43 8.48
C GLY A 101 5.43 13.93 7.38
N ASP A 102 6.02 12.73 7.50
CA ASP A 102 6.87 12.14 6.46
C ASP A 102 6.03 11.36 5.44
N ASP A 103 6.18 11.69 4.16
CA ASP A 103 5.42 11.07 3.06
C ASP A 103 5.56 9.56 2.94
N VAL A 104 6.52 8.92 3.63
CA VAL A 104 6.72 7.46 3.65
C VAL A 104 6.49 6.90 5.05
N LEU A 105 6.99 7.61 6.06
CA LEU A 105 7.13 7.10 7.44
C LEU A 105 6.03 7.59 8.40
N ASP A 106 5.02 8.30 7.91
CA ASP A 106 3.91 8.75 8.75
C ASP A 106 2.88 7.62 9.00
N PRO A 107 2.72 7.13 10.24
CA PRO A 107 1.73 6.12 10.58
C PRO A 107 0.28 6.59 10.41
N GLU A 108 0.01 7.90 10.48
CA GLU A 108 -1.35 8.45 10.34
C GLU A 108 -1.94 8.17 8.95
N ILE A 109 -1.10 8.08 7.91
CA ILE A 109 -1.53 7.73 6.56
C ILE A 109 -2.14 6.32 6.53
N ILE A 110 -1.51 5.36 7.22
CA ILE A 110 -1.99 3.96 7.28
C ILE A 110 -3.26 3.88 8.13
N VAL A 111 -3.34 4.64 9.23
CA VAL A 111 -4.52 4.64 10.10
C VAL A 111 -5.72 5.26 9.38
N ALA A 112 -5.54 6.41 8.73
CA ALA A 112 -6.59 7.05 7.93
C ALA A 112 -7.09 6.13 6.81
N TRP A 113 -6.16 5.49 6.08
CA TRP A 113 -6.53 4.50 5.06
C TRP A 113 -7.32 3.32 5.62
N PHE A 114 -6.95 2.81 6.81
CA PHE A 114 -7.71 1.75 7.46
C PHE A 114 -9.12 2.21 7.83
N GLN A 115 -9.25 3.40 8.42
CA GLN A 115 -10.55 3.97 8.80
C GLN A 115 -11.46 4.16 7.58
N GLU A 116 -10.91 4.58 6.44
CA GLU A 116 -11.64 4.66 5.17
C GLU A 116 -12.00 3.29 4.59
N SER A 117 -11.14 2.28 4.79
CA SER A 117 -11.34 0.91 4.29
C SER A 117 -12.33 0.10 5.14
N ALA A 118 -12.51 0.47 6.41
CA ALA A 118 -13.40 -0.21 7.35
C ALA A 118 -14.86 0.24 7.14
N THR A 119 -15.47 -0.25 6.05
CA THR A 119 -16.85 0.09 5.68
C THR A 119 -17.90 -0.48 6.64
N LEU A 120 -17.57 -1.57 7.33
CA LEU A 120 -18.38 -2.14 8.40
C LEU A 120 -17.94 -1.58 9.76
N SER A 121 -18.90 -1.31 10.63
CA SER A 121 -18.59 -1.09 12.04
C SER A 121 -17.96 -2.34 12.66
N ILE A 122 -17.23 -2.15 13.76
CA ILE A 122 -16.60 -3.27 14.47
C ILE A 122 -17.65 -4.27 15.00
N GLU A 123 -18.82 -3.79 15.43
CA GLU A 123 -19.93 -4.64 15.87
C GLU A 123 -20.53 -5.47 14.72
N GLU A 124 -20.65 -4.90 13.52
CA GLU A 124 -21.10 -5.61 12.32
C GLU A 124 -20.07 -6.66 11.88
N ALA A 125 -18.79 -6.28 11.84
CA ALA A 125 -17.69 -7.18 11.49
C ALA A 125 -17.60 -8.34 12.47
N ALA A 126 -17.70 -8.07 13.79
CA ALA A 126 -17.71 -9.10 14.83
C ALA A 126 -18.91 -10.05 14.67
N ARG A 127 -20.11 -9.51 14.47
CA ARG A 127 -21.32 -10.31 14.26
C ARG A 127 -21.22 -11.18 13.00
N ALA A 128 -20.74 -10.64 11.89
CA ALA A 128 -20.57 -11.38 10.66
C ALA A 128 -19.51 -12.48 10.80
N SER A 129 -18.37 -12.18 11.44
CA SER A 129 -17.30 -13.16 11.69
C SER A 129 -17.70 -14.32 12.61
N SER A 130 -18.72 -14.13 13.45
CA SER A 130 -19.26 -15.18 14.33
C SER A 130 -20.22 -16.16 13.63
N GLN A 131 -20.66 -15.86 12.41
CA GLN A 131 -21.55 -16.71 11.61
C GLN A 131 -20.75 -17.71 10.78
N ASP A 132 -21.43 -18.73 10.27
CA ASP A 132 -20.84 -19.60 9.24
C ASP A 132 -20.56 -18.77 7.97
N LEU A 133 -19.28 -18.66 7.61
CA LEU A 133 -18.81 -17.89 6.46
C LEU A 133 -19.45 -18.34 5.13
N HIS A 134 -19.90 -19.60 5.04
CA HIS A 134 -20.59 -20.12 3.85
C HIS A 134 -22.01 -19.57 3.68
N LEU A 135 -22.60 -19.02 4.74
CA LEU A 135 -23.95 -18.44 4.73
C LEU A 135 -23.93 -16.92 4.50
N LEU A 136 -22.75 -16.30 4.55
CA LEU A 136 -22.63 -14.86 4.35
C LEU A 136 -22.79 -14.47 2.87
N PRO A 137 -23.44 -13.33 2.57
CA PRO A 137 -23.38 -12.74 1.25
C PRO A 137 -21.93 -12.52 0.81
N MET A 138 -21.65 -12.74 -0.48
CA MET A 138 -20.30 -12.63 -1.03
C MET A 138 -19.70 -11.23 -0.83
N GLU A 139 -20.53 -10.20 -0.85
CA GLU A 139 -20.17 -8.80 -0.64
C GLU A 139 -19.63 -8.58 0.78
N VAL A 140 -20.36 -9.07 1.79
CA VAL A 140 -19.93 -9.02 3.20
C VAL A 140 -18.61 -9.78 3.39
N LEU A 141 -18.48 -10.97 2.77
CA LEU A 141 -17.23 -11.74 2.85
C LEU A 141 -16.04 -10.99 2.23
N ARG A 142 -16.26 -10.22 1.14
CA ARG A 142 -15.21 -9.39 0.54
C ARG A 142 -14.83 -8.23 1.46
N GLU A 143 -15.79 -7.58 2.09
CA GLU A 143 -15.54 -6.50 3.05
C GLU A 143 -14.74 -7.00 4.26
N LEU A 144 -15.11 -8.13 4.84
CA LEU A 144 -14.37 -8.72 5.96
C LEU A 144 -12.91 -9.05 5.59
N ARG A 145 -12.67 -9.56 4.38
CA ARG A 145 -11.31 -9.81 3.87
C ARG A 145 -10.53 -8.52 3.65
N ALA A 146 -11.18 -7.48 3.12
CA ALA A 146 -10.55 -6.18 2.94
C ALA A 146 -10.13 -5.57 4.28
N ILE A 147 -11.02 -5.62 5.29
CA ILE A 147 -10.74 -5.20 6.67
C ILE A 147 -9.58 -6.00 7.25
N LYS A 148 -9.57 -7.33 7.12
CA LYS A 148 -8.46 -8.17 7.61
C LYS A 148 -7.13 -7.82 6.95
N ASN A 149 -7.12 -7.60 5.63
CA ASN A 149 -5.92 -7.20 4.91
C ASN A 149 -5.39 -5.84 5.41
N ALA A 150 -6.27 -4.86 5.61
CA ALA A 150 -5.89 -3.57 6.18
C ALA A 150 -5.37 -3.71 7.62
N LEU A 151 -6.01 -4.53 8.44
CA LEU A 151 -5.55 -4.81 9.81
C LEU A 151 -4.21 -5.55 9.87
N ASN A 152 -3.90 -6.38 8.87
CA ASN A 152 -2.57 -6.96 8.76
C ASN A 152 -1.50 -5.88 8.58
N VAL A 153 -1.77 -4.87 7.76
CA VAL A 153 -0.87 -3.71 7.60
C VAL A 153 -0.78 -2.90 8.89
N VAL A 154 -1.91 -2.52 9.49
CA VAL A 154 -1.95 -1.78 10.76
C VAL A 154 -1.17 -2.51 11.86
N SER A 155 -1.29 -3.85 11.94
CA SER A 155 -0.61 -4.65 12.95
C SER A 155 0.92 -4.56 12.89
N LEU A 156 1.49 -4.19 11.73
CA LEU A 156 2.95 -4.00 11.57
C LEU A 156 3.44 -2.71 12.22
N ILE A 157 2.56 -1.71 12.41
CA ILE A 157 2.87 -0.40 12.97
C ILE A 157 2.18 -0.13 14.31
N ALA A 158 1.36 -1.07 14.80
CA ALA A 158 0.58 -0.95 16.03
C ALA A 158 1.44 -1.12 17.30
N GLY A 159 2.33 -0.16 17.53
CA GLY A 159 3.04 0.00 18.81
C GLY A 159 2.20 0.74 19.85
N VAL A 160 2.73 0.84 21.08
CA VAL A 160 2.08 1.52 22.22
C VAL A 160 1.62 2.93 21.85
N GLU A 161 2.44 3.68 21.11
CA GLU A 161 2.12 5.06 20.73
C GLU A 161 0.97 5.15 19.72
N THR A 162 0.99 4.31 18.68
CA THR A 162 -0.07 4.26 17.66
C THR A 162 -1.42 3.92 18.28
N VAL A 163 -1.45 2.90 19.16
CA VAL A 163 -2.68 2.49 19.86
C VAL A 163 -3.14 3.55 20.87
N ARG A 164 -2.21 4.25 21.52
CA ARG A 164 -2.55 5.36 22.42
C ARG A 164 -3.22 6.53 21.69
N ARG A 165 -2.79 6.84 20.46
CA ARG A 165 -3.40 7.87 19.60
C ARG A 165 -4.74 7.43 19.02
N HIS A 166 -4.87 6.15 18.70
CA HIS A 166 -6.04 5.56 18.04
C HIS A 166 -6.56 4.35 18.85
N PRO A 167 -7.23 4.61 19.99
CA PRO A 167 -7.66 3.54 20.90
C PRO A 167 -8.67 2.57 20.28
N GLU A 168 -9.39 2.98 19.25
CA GLU A 168 -10.30 2.11 18.50
C GLU A 168 -9.58 0.95 17.78
N LEU A 169 -8.29 1.13 17.44
CA LEU A 169 -7.49 0.09 16.80
C LEU A 169 -7.31 -1.12 17.71
N GLU A 170 -7.33 -0.95 19.02
CA GLU A 170 -7.16 -2.07 19.97
C GLU A 170 -8.23 -3.15 19.74
N ARG A 171 -9.51 -2.75 19.73
CA ARG A 171 -10.62 -3.68 19.53
C ARG A 171 -10.57 -4.32 18.13
N TRP A 172 -10.22 -3.54 17.11
CA TRP A 172 -10.08 -4.04 15.76
C TRP A 172 -8.94 -5.07 15.62
N LEU A 173 -7.79 -4.81 16.24
CA LEU A 173 -6.65 -5.73 16.26
C LEU A 173 -6.96 -7.01 17.04
N GLN A 174 -7.77 -6.93 18.09
CA GLN A 174 -8.30 -8.10 18.81
C GLN A 174 -9.27 -8.91 17.96
N LEU A 175 -10.09 -8.27 17.12
CA LEU A 175 -11.02 -8.95 16.21
C LEU A 175 -10.31 -9.62 15.02
N ARG A 176 -9.17 -9.07 14.57
CA ARG A 176 -8.42 -9.51 13.38
C ARG A 176 -8.27 -11.03 13.22
N PRO A 177 -7.92 -11.83 14.26
CA PRO A 177 -7.75 -13.28 14.10
C PRO A 177 -9.04 -14.03 13.75
N ALA A 178 -10.20 -13.47 14.07
CA ALA A 178 -11.52 -14.05 13.77
C ALA A 178 -12.02 -13.70 12.36
N LEU A 179 -11.39 -12.75 11.68
CA LEU A 179 -11.77 -12.38 10.31
C LEU A 179 -11.28 -13.44 9.30
N PRO A 180 -12.00 -13.65 8.19
CA PRO A 180 -11.64 -14.59 7.12
C PRO A 180 -10.39 -14.17 6.34
#